data_AF-A0A352WU56-F1
#
_entry.id   AF-A0A352WU56-F1
#
_cell.length_a   1.000
_cell.length_b   1.000
_cell.length_c   1.000
_cell.angle_alpha   90.00
_cell.angle_beta   90.00
_cell.angle_gamma   90.00
#
_symmetry.space_group_name_H-M   'P 1'
#
loop_
_entity.id
_entity.type
_entity.pdbx_description
1 polymer ?
#
loop_
_entity_poly.entity_id
_entity_poly.type
_entity_poly.pdbx_seq_one_letter_code
_entity_poly.pdbx_strand_id
1 'polypeptide(L)'
;AWSCFILIVFSKPIGGFITDTLFSWVPPWFIDSNPFEGTKPVLIVTWTMILVFGSVLGPAVEEFYFRGYLLPRISHCKGWAPVLNAFLFSAYHFWSPWEVITRAIAVFPVSFVAYKKQNIYIGMIAHLILNIIFTLFMLPWILK
;
A
#
# COMPACT_ATOMS: atom_id res chain seq x y z
N ALA A 1 -3.10 -8.07 -10.74
CA ALA A 1 -4.22 -7.56 -11.56
C ALA A 1 -5.25 -6.81 -10.71
N TRP A 2 -5.95 -7.45 -9.76
CA TRP A 2 -6.97 -6.80 -8.91
C TRP A 2 -6.49 -5.52 -8.20
N SER A 3 -5.45 -5.63 -7.37
CA SER A 3 -4.99 -4.49 -6.56
C SER A 3 -4.54 -3.32 -7.45
N CYS A 4 -3.83 -3.59 -8.54
CA CYS A 4 -3.47 -2.59 -9.55
C CYS A 4 -4.70 -1.89 -10.12
N PHE A 5 -5.71 -2.65 -10.55
CA PHE A 5 -6.94 -2.10 -11.13
C PHE A 5 -7.66 -1.19 -10.12
N ILE A 6 -7.83 -1.65 -8.87
CA ILE A 6 -8.48 -0.85 -7.84
C ILE A 6 -7.72 0.44 -7.57
N LEU A 7 -6.39 0.35 -7.38
CA LEU A 7 -5.56 1.52 -7.10
C LEU A 7 -5.56 2.50 -8.28
N ILE A 8 -5.40 2.03 -9.52
CA ILE A 8 -5.33 2.92 -10.69
C ILE A 8 -6.67 3.60 -10.98
N VAL A 9 -7.78 2.87 -10.88
CA VAL A 9 -9.10 3.38 -11.27
C VAL A 9 -9.75 4.21 -10.17
N PHE A 10 -9.61 3.80 -8.90
CA PHE A 10 -10.41 4.34 -7.81
C PHE A 10 -9.63 5.22 -6.82
N SER A 11 -8.29 5.17 -6.78
CA SER A 11 -7.50 6.01 -5.85
C SER A 11 -7.79 7.49 -6.07
N LYS A 12 -7.68 7.99 -7.31
CA LYS A 12 -7.93 9.41 -7.60
C LYS A 12 -9.37 9.88 -7.29
N PRO A 13 -10.44 9.22 -7.77
CA PRO A 13 -11.80 9.71 -7.50
C PRO A 13 -12.20 9.58 -6.02
N ILE A 14 -11.89 8.45 -5.37
CA ILE A 14 -12.26 8.23 -3.96
C ILE A 14 -11.36 9.06 -3.04
N GLY A 15 -10.04 9.01 -3.26
CA GLY A 15 -9.06 9.78 -2.50
C GLY A 15 -9.30 11.27 -2.65
N GLY A 16 -9.54 11.77 -3.86
CA GLY A 16 -9.88 13.17 -4.11
C GLY A 16 -11.15 13.61 -3.37
N PHE A 17 -12.23 12.83 -3.46
CA PHE A 17 -13.46 13.10 -2.71
C PHE A 17 -13.22 13.15 -1.20
N ILE A 18 -12.48 12.19 -0.64
CA ILE A 18 -12.17 12.15 0.79
C ILE A 18 -11.29 13.34 1.19
N THR A 19 -10.31 13.68 0.35
CA THR A 19 -9.44 14.82 0.59
C THR A 19 -10.23 16.12 0.60
N ASP A 20 -11.08 16.38 -0.40
CA ASP A 20 -11.87 17.60 -0.51
C ASP A 20 -12.91 17.74 0.60
N THR A 21 -13.44 16.63 1.12
CA THR A 21 -14.49 16.63 2.14
C THR A 21 -13.98 16.58 3.57
N LEU A 22 -12.97 15.75 3.87
CA LEU A 22 -12.50 15.48 5.24
C LEU A 22 -11.10 16.02 5.51
N PHE A 23 -10.27 16.20 4.49
CA PHE A 23 -8.87 16.64 4.62
C PHE A 23 -8.59 17.95 3.86
N SER A 24 -9.61 18.79 3.63
CA SER A 24 -9.45 20.07 2.94
C SER A 24 -8.57 21.09 3.69
N TRP A 25 -8.32 20.83 4.97
CA TRP A 25 -7.39 21.58 5.81
C TRP A 25 -5.92 21.15 5.63
N VAL A 26 -5.66 20.01 4.99
CA VAL A 26 -4.31 19.51 4.74
C VAL A 26 -3.68 20.33 3.61
N PRO A 27 -2.44 20.84 3.77
CA PRO A 27 -1.82 21.67 2.76
C PRO A 27 -1.65 20.94 1.41
N PRO A 28 -1.86 21.62 0.27
CA PRO A 28 -1.73 21.01 -1.06
C PRO A 28 -0.36 20.37 -1.32
N TRP A 29 0.72 20.98 -0.81
CA TRP A 29 2.08 20.44 -0.96
C TRP A 29 2.27 19.07 -0.29
N PHE A 30 1.43 18.71 0.68
CA PHE A 30 1.47 17.39 1.33
C PHE A 30 0.70 16.33 0.53
N ILE A 31 -0.34 16.74 -0.20
CA ILE A 31 -1.20 15.84 -0.97
C ILE A 31 -0.64 15.62 -2.38
N ASP A 32 -0.15 16.68 -3.01
CA ASP A 32 0.30 16.72 -4.40
C ASP A 32 1.78 17.12 -4.48
N SER A 33 2.62 16.44 -3.71
CA SER A 33 4.08 16.61 -3.78
C SER A 33 4.63 15.95 -5.03
N ASN A 34 5.42 16.66 -5.83
CA ASN A 34 6.14 16.07 -6.94
C ASN A 34 7.31 15.20 -6.41
N PRO A 35 7.28 13.87 -6.60
CA PRO A 35 8.29 12.97 -6.02
C PRO A 35 9.62 12.99 -6.78
N PHE A 36 9.73 13.76 -7.87
CA PHE A 36 10.91 13.84 -8.73
C PHE A 36 11.67 15.16 -8.60
N GLU A 37 11.44 15.91 -7.53
CA GLU A 37 12.21 17.13 -7.23
C GLU A 37 13.56 16.79 -6.60
N GLY A 38 14.64 17.33 -7.17
CA GLY A 38 16.00 17.18 -6.64
C GLY A 38 17.06 16.97 -7.70
N THR A 39 18.32 16.80 -7.26
CA THR A 39 19.41 16.47 -8.18
C THR A 39 19.38 14.97 -8.52
N LYS A 40 19.84 14.60 -9.72
CA LYS A 40 19.89 13.19 -10.16
C LYS A 40 20.55 12.23 -9.16
N PRO A 41 21.69 12.57 -8.50
CA PRO A 41 22.27 11.70 -7.47
C PRO A 41 21.33 11.48 -6.27
N VAL A 42 20.66 12.54 -5.80
CA VAL A 42 19.71 12.45 -4.68
C VAL A 42 18.50 11.59 -5.06
N LEU A 43 17.99 11.74 -6.28
CA LEU A 43 16.87 10.93 -6.78
C LEU A 43 17.25 9.45 -6.89
N ILE A 44 18.46 9.12 -7.38
CA ILE A 44 18.94 7.74 -7.48
C ILE A 44 19.08 7.10 -6.09
N VAL A 45 19.67 7.83 -5.13
CA VAL A 45 19.79 7.34 -3.74
C VAL A 45 18.41 7.12 -3.12
N THR A 46 17.51 8.09 -3.25
CA THR A 46 16.14 8.01 -2.70
C THR A 46 15.38 6.84 -3.32
N TRP A 47 15.44 6.68 -4.64
CA TRP A 47 14.82 5.55 -5.34
C TRP A 47 15.38 4.20 -4.88
N THR A 48 16.70 4.11 -4.66
CA THR A 48 17.34 2.89 -4.14
C THR A 48 16.84 2.58 -2.73
N MET A 49 16.69 3.59 -1.88
CA MET A 49 16.12 3.43 -0.54
C MET A 49 14.65 2.99 -0.59
N ILE A 50 13.84 3.55 -1.50
CA ILE A 50 12.45 3.14 -1.72
C ILE A 50 12.38 1.70 -2.22
N LEU A 51 13.29 1.28 -3.10
CA LEU A 51 13.35 -0.10 -3.59
C LEU A 51 13.67 -1.06 -2.44
N VAL A 52 14.72 -0.80 -1.66
CA VAL A 52 15.14 -1.70 -0.57
C VAL A 52 14.15 -1.69 0.59
N PHE A 53 13.85 -0.50 1.14
CA PHE A 53 13.05 -0.37 2.34
C PHE A 53 11.56 -0.32 2.04
N GLY A 54 11.13 0.48 1.07
CA GLY A 54 9.71 0.66 0.73
C GLY A 54 9.12 -0.49 -0.07
N SER A 55 9.92 -1.22 -0.86
CA SER A 55 9.40 -2.24 -1.79
C SER A 55 9.75 -3.67 -1.39
N VAL A 56 10.75 -3.86 -0.53
CA VAL A 56 11.16 -5.19 -0.06
C VAL A 56 11.01 -5.36 1.44
N LEU A 57 11.80 -4.65 2.25
CA LEU A 57 11.86 -4.88 3.70
C LEU A 57 10.56 -4.48 4.40
N GLY A 58 10.01 -3.30 4.08
CA GLY A 58 8.77 -2.79 4.63
C GLY A 58 7.59 -3.74 4.37
N PRO A 59 7.27 -4.05 3.09
CA PRO A 59 6.19 -4.98 2.77
C PRO A 59 6.39 -6.38 3.39
N ALA A 60 7.63 -6.87 3.52
CA ALA A 60 7.88 -8.14 4.21
C ALA A 60 7.51 -8.07 5.70
N VAL A 61 7.92 -7.00 6.40
CA VAL A 61 7.55 -6.76 7.80
C VAL A 61 6.04 -6.61 7.96
N GLU A 62 5.39 -5.89 7.05
CA GLU A 62 3.94 -5.74 7.04
C GLU A 62 3.24 -7.10 6.91
N GLU A 63 3.72 -7.99 6.05
CA GLU A 63 3.12 -9.33 5.89
C GLU A 63 3.33 -10.21 7.13
N PHE A 64 4.50 -10.16 7.75
CA PHE A 64 4.74 -10.82 9.04
C PHE A 64 3.77 -10.32 10.12
N TYR A 65 3.55 -9.01 10.20
CA TYR A 65 2.64 -8.45 11.19
C TYR A 65 1.17 -8.73 10.84
N PHE A 66 0.69 -8.31 9.67
CA PHE A 66 -0.73 -8.36 9.34
C PHE A 66 -1.21 -9.79 9.08
N ARG A 67 -0.47 -10.59 8.30
CA ARG A 67 -0.93 -11.93 7.90
C ARG A 67 -0.36 -13.00 8.83
N GLY A 68 0.88 -12.83 9.31
CA GLY A 68 1.53 -13.76 10.23
C GLY A 68 1.10 -13.62 11.69
N TYR A 69 0.95 -12.40 12.20
CA TYR A 69 0.67 -12.17 13.62
C TYR A 69 -0.80 -11.80 13.89
N LEU A 70 -1.33 -10.77 13.22
CA LEU A 70 -2.63 -10.19 13.53
C LEU A 70 -3.78 -11.06 13.03
N LEU A 71 -3.76 -11.49 11.77
CA LEU A 71 -4.84 -12.26 11.16
C LEU A 71 -5.20 -13.55 11.93
N PRO A 72 -4.25 -14.36 12.44
CA PRO A 72 -4.57 -15.50 13.29
C PRO A 72 -5.25 -15.11 14.61
N ARG A 73 -4.91 -13.96 15.19
CA ARG A 73 -5.47 -13.51 16.48
C ARG A 73 -6.89 -12.98 16.36
N ILE A 74 -7.25 -12.40 15.22
CA ILE A 74 -8.61 -11.97 14.92
C ILE A 74 -9.43 -13.05 14.18
N SER A 75 -8.91 -14.28 14.07
CA SER A 75 -9.61 -15.40 13.40
C SER A 75 -10.94 -15.78 14.06
N HIS A 76 -11.13 -15.46 15.34
CA HIS A 76 -12.40 -15.61 16.04
C HIS A 76 -13.55 -14.79 15.41
N CYS A 77 -13.23 -13.74 14.64
CA CYS A 77 -14.18 -12.98 13.83
C CYS A 77 -14.65 -13.72 12.56
N LYS A 78 -14.16 -14.95 12.31
CA LYS A 78 -14.54 -15.81 11.18
C LYS A 78 -14.41 -15.08 9.83
N GLY A 79 -15.48 -15.03 9.04
CA GLY A 79 -15.49 -14.38 7.72
C GLY A 79 -15.14 -12.89 7.75
N TRP A 80 -15.29 -12.22 8.90
CA TRP A 80 -14.90 -10.82 9.08
C TRP A 80 -13.40 -10.63 9.33
N ALA A 81 -12.67 -11.68 9.73
CA ALA A 81 -11.23 -11.60 9.98
C ALA A 81 -10.43 -11.01 8.80
N PRO A 82 -10.59 -11.47 7.54
CA PRO A 82 -9.88 -10.87 6.41
C PRO A 82 -10.34 -9.44 6.07
N VAL A 83 -11.61 -9.09 6.35
CA VAL A 83 -12.12 -7.72 6.16
C VAL A 83 -11.46 -6.76 7.15
N LEU A 84 -11.48 -7.12 8.44
CA LEU A 84 -10.84 -6.36 9.51
C LEU A 84 -9.33 -6.26 9.29
N ASN A 85 -8.69 -7.33 8.85
CA ASN A 85 -7.27 -7.32 8.54
C ASN A 85 -6.93 -6.35 7.40
N ALA A 86 -7.70 -6.36 6.31
CA ALA A 86 -7.50 -5.46 5.19
C ALA A 86 -7.74 -3.99 5.57
N PHE A 87 -8.77 -3.73 6.38
CA PHE A 87 -9.03 -2.39 6.91
C PHE A 87 -7.90 -1.91 7.83
N LEU A 88 -7.45 -2.72 8.78
CA LEU A 88 -6.37 -2.36 9.71
C LEU A 88 -5.03 -2.18 8.99
N PHE A 89 -4.73 -3.02 8.00
CA PHE A 89 -3.58 -2.83 7.09
C PHE A 89 -3.66 -1.45 6.43
N SER A 90 -4.85 -1.10 5.93
CA SER A 90 -5.06 0.16 5.25
C SER A 90 -4.96 1.37 6.17
N ALA A 91 -5.54 1.28 7.38
CA ALA A 91 -5.58 2.34 8.37
C ALA A 91 -4.21 2.64 9.02
N TYR A 92 -3.31 1.65 9.07
CA TYR A 92 -1.92 1.83 9.51
C TYR A 92 -1.15 2.87 8.66
N HIS A 93 -1.59 3.14 7.43
CA HIS A 93 -0.94 4.08 6.52
C HIS A 93 -1.36 5.54 6.79
N PHE A 94 -1.04 6.03 7.99
CA PHE A 94 -1.44 7.36 8.45
C PHE A 94 -0.94 8.53 7.59
N TRP A 95 0.07 8.31 6.73
CA TRP A 95 0.58 9.32 5.80
C TRP A 95 -0.31 9.54 4.56
N SER A 96 -1.30 8.66 4.33
CA SER A 96 -2.23 8.75 3.20
C SER A 96 -3.62 8.24 3.62
N PRO A 97 -4.27 8.91 4.61
CA PRO A 97 -5.53 8.44 5.19
C PRO A 97 -6.69 8.48 4.19
N TRP A 98 -6.64 9.35 3.18
CA TRP A 98 -7.61 9.41 2.08
C TRP A 98 -7.61 8.14 1.20
N GLU A 99 -6.54 7.33 1.23
CA GLU A 99 -6.50 6.05 0.50
C GLU A 99 -7.08 4.87 1.29
N VAL A 100 -7.57 5.10 2.52
CA VAL A 100 -7.94 4.01 3.43
C VAL A 100 -8.98 3.05 2.81
N ILE A 101 -9.97 3.59 2.10
CA ILE A 101 -11.04 2.81 1.46
C ILE A 101 -10.49 2.04 0.27
N THR A 102 -9.85 2.73 -0.67
CA THR A 102 -9.30 2.15 -1.90
C THR A 102 -8.29 1.05 -1.60
N ARG A 103 -7.35 1.31 -0.67
CA ARG A 103 -6.31 0.35 -0.27
C ARG A 103 -6.90 -0.86 0.47
N ALA A 104 -7.92 -0.68 1.32
CA ALA A 104 -8.59 -1.80 1.98
C ALA A 104 -9.24 -2.75 0.94
N ILE A 105 -9.91 -2.20 -0.06
CA ILE A 105 -10.50 -2.99 -1.16
C ILE A 105 -9.42 -3.65 -2.01
N ALA A 106 -8.34 -2.94 -2.32
CA ALA A 106 -7.23 -3.45 -3.12
C ALA A 106 -6.52 -4.63 -2.45
N VAL A 107 -6.35 -4.58 -1.12
CA VAL A 107 -5.60 -5.61 -0.36
C VAL A 107 -6.49 -6.75 0.13
N PHE A 108 -7.82 -6.59 0.13
CA PHE A 108 -8.75 -7.59 0.65
C PHE A 108 -8.55 -9.00 0.10
N PRO A 109 -8.37 -9.24 -1.22
CA PRO A 109 -8.15 -10.60 -1.73
C PRO A 109 -6.88 -11.24 -1.17
N VAL A 110 -5.82 -10.46 -0.93
CA VAL A 110 -4.59 -10.97 -0.31
C VAL A 110 -4.85 -11.44 1.11
N SER A 111 -5.52 -10.61 1.92
CA SER A 111 -5.92 -10.99 3.29
C SER A 111 -6.87 -12.20 3.30
N PHE A 112 -7.80 -12.28 2.36
CA PHE A 112 -8.73 -13.41 2.24
C PHE A 112 -8.02 -14.71 1.87
N VAL A 113 -7.10 -14.69 0.91
CA VAL A 113 -6.34 -15.88 0.50
C VAL A 113 -5.40 -16.32 1.63
N ALA A 114 -4.71 -15.39 2.30
CA ALA A 114 -3.90 -15.69 3.47
C ALA A 114 -4.74 -16.34 4.59
N TYR A 115 -5.96 -15.84 4.83
CA TYR A 115 -6.90 -16.42 5.78
C TYR A 115 -7.37 -17.83 5.38
N LYS A 116 -7.66 -18.07 4.10
CA LYS A 116 -8.14 -19.38 3.64
C LYS A 116 -7.03 -20.43 3.53
N LYS A 117 -5.82 -20.02 3.15
CA LYS A 117 -4.69 -20.91 2.90
C LYS A 117 -3.74 -21.03 4.08
N GLN A 118 -3.89 -20.18 5.10
CA GLN A 118 -3.02 -20.12 6.28
C GLN A 118 -1.53 -20.02 5.87
N ASN A 119 -1.26 -19.24 4.82
CA ASN A 119 0.04 -19.12 4.21
C ASN A 119 0.35 -17.65 3.89
N ILE A 120 1.33 -17.10 4.61
CA ILE A 120 1.76 -15.71 4.47
C ILE A 120 2.54 -15.45 3.18
N TYR A 121 3.20 -16.47 2.62
CA TYR A 121 4.08 -16.30 1.46
C TYR A 121 3.30 -15.93 0.20
N ILE A 122 2.03 -16.34 0.09
CA ILE A 122 1.16 -15.95 -1.04
C ILE A 122 0.96 -14.43 -1.04
N GLY A 123 0.65 -13.86 0.13
CA GLY A 123 0.48 -12.41 0.28
C GLY A 123 1.80 -11.68 0.12
N MET A 124 2.87 -12.19 0.74
CA MET A 124 4.20 -11.63 0.65
C MET A 124 4.72 -11.52 -0.78
N ILE A 125 4.65 -12.59 -1.56
CA ILE A 125 5.10 -12.56 -2.95
C ILE A 125 4.27 -11.54 -3.76
N ALA A 126 2.95 -11.55 -3.62
CA ALA A 126 2.08 -10.63 -4.34
C ALA A 126 2.37 -9.15 -3.97
N HIS A 127 2.60 -8.89 -2.69
CA HIS A 127 2.83 -7.57 -2.16
C HIS A 127 4.22 -7.01 -2.56
N LEU A 128 5.26 -7.85 -2.48
CA LEU A 128 6.61 -7.49 -2.93
C LEU A 128 6.62 -7.21 -4.44
N ILE A 129 6.03 -8.09 -5.25
CA ILE A 129 5.95 -7.91 -6.71
C ILE A 129 5.25 -6.60 -7.05
N LEU A 130 4.14 -6.31 -6.40
CA LEU A 130 3.37 -5.08 -6.64
C LEU A 130 4.23 -3.84 -6.39
N ASN A 131 4.87 -3.74 -5.22
CA ASN A 131 5.69 -2.58 -4.88
C ASN A 131 6.94 -2.46 -5.76
N ILE A 132 7.63 -3.58 -6.04
CA ILE A 132 8.80 -3.57 -6.91
C ILE A 132 8.41 -3.07 -8.31
N ILE A 133 7.31 -3.56 -8.89
CA ILE A 133 6.85 -3.12 -10.21
C ILE A 133 6.56 -1.61 -10.22
N PHE A 134 5.85 -1.09 -9.21
CA PHE A 134 5.57 0.34 -9.13
C PHE A 134 6.85 1.18 -8.97
N THR A 135 7.78 0.74 -8.15
CA THR A 135 9.07 1.42 -7.96
C THR A 135 9.91 1.39 -9.23
N LEU A 136 9.91 0.29 -9.99
CA LEU A 136 10.59 0.21 -11.29
C LEU A 136 9.97 1.16 -12.32
N PHE A 137 8.64 1.37 -12.30
CA PHE A 137 7.99 2.32 -13.21
C PHE A 137 8.38 3.78 -12.97
N MET A 138 8.93 4.12 -11.80
CA MET A 138 9.46 5.46 -11.52
C MET A 138 10.81 5.72 -12.21
N LEU A 139 11.56 4.67 -12.56
CA LEU A 139 12.94 4.79 -13.03
C LEU A 139 13.12 5.68 -14.27
N PRO A 140 12.25 5.62 -15.32
CA PRO A 140 12.40 6.49 -16.48
C PRO A 140 12.24 7.98 -16.15
N TRP A 141 11.58 8.35 -15.05
CA TRP A 141 11.39 9.74 -14.66
C TRP A 141 12.57 10.25 -13.84
N ILE A 142 13.27 9.36 -13.13
CA ILE A 142 14.50 9.66 -12.38
C ILE A 142 15.71 9.81 -13.30
N LEU A 143 15.73 9.08 -14.42
CA LEU A 143 16.88 9.04 -15.34
C LEU A 143 16.86 10.12 -16.42
N LYS A 144 15.68 10.72 -16.70
CA LYS A 144 15.52 11.88 -17.57
C LYS A 144 16.31 13.08 -17.04
#